data_AF-A0AAW8L9Y3-F1
#
_entry.id   AF-A0AAW8L9Y3-F1
#
_cell.length_a   1.000
_cell.length_b   1.000
_cell.length_c   1.000
_cell.angle_alpha   90.00
_cell.angle_beta   90.00
_cell.angle_gamma   90.00
#
_symmetry.space_group_name_H-M   'P 1'
#
loop_
_entity.id
_entity.type
_entity.pdbx_description
1 polymer ?
#
loop_
_entity_poly.entity_id
_entity_poly.type
_entity_poly.pdbx_seq_one_letter_code
_entity_poly.pdbx_strand_id
1 'polypeptide(L)'
;MDIQKEKIAHEKHLLSQGVDFKYLPNIKYNELENAYELIEWDEEYSEALNEINSSWCTWQAVKAQAVPEGYVLMPIKPTETMVMAVVKEHEGDAFLPYSLYDAYVKQAMIEAQEPAND
;
A
#
# COMPACT_ATOMS: atom_id res chain seq x y z
N MET A 1 2.62 -2.20 1.99
CA MET A 1 2.44 -1.45 0.73
C MET A 1 3.30 -0.20 0.79
N ASP A 2 4.08 0.09 -0.25
CA ASP A 2 4.98 1.27 -0.25
C ASP A 2 4.21 2.46 -0.84
N ILE A 3 3.48 3.16 0.03
CA ILE A 3 2.54 4.23 -0.35
C ILE A 3 3.23 5.33 -1.18
N GLN A 4 4.51 5.58 -0.90
CA GLN A 4 5.29 6.61 -1.60
C GLN A 4 5.59 6.20 -3.04
N LYS A 5 5.92 4.93 -3.29
CA LYS A 5 6.08 4.42 -4.65
C LYS A 5 4.76 4.48 -5.43
N GLU A 6 3.64 4.21 -4.78
CA GLU A 6 2.33 4.26 -5.41
C GLU A 6 1.90 5.68 -5.75
N LYS A 7 2.07 6.61 -4.81
CA LYS A 7 1.87 8.05 -5.05
C LYS A 7 2.70 8.52 -6.25
N ILE A 8 4.01 8.23 -6.29
CA ILE A 8 4.87 8.64 -7.41
C ILE A 8 4.39 8.05 -8.74
N ALA A 9 3.94 6.80 -8.75
CA ALA A 9 3.40 6.16 -9.95
C ALA A 9 2.10 6.84 -10.42
N HIS A 10 1.20 7.17 -9.48
CA HIS A 10 -0.04 7.88 -9.75
C HIS A 10 0.22 9.30 -10.27
N GLU A 11 1.10 10.08 -9.63
CA GLU A 11 1.46 11.44 -10.07
C GLU A 11 2.11 11.43 -11.45
N LYS A 12 2.95 10.43 -11.75
CA LYS A 12 3.51 10.25 -13.09
C LYS A 12 2.43 9.94 -14.12
N HIS A 13 1.41 9.16 -13.75
CA HIS A 13 0.27 8.88 -14.62
C HIS A 13 -0.55 10.15 -14.88
N LEU A 14 -0.87 10.92 -13.84
CA LEU A 14 -1.54 12.22 -13.95
C LEU A 14 -0.77 13.18 -14.87
N LEU A 15 0.56 13.28 -14.70
CA LEU A 15 1.41 14.08 -15.58
C LEU A 15 1.32 13.64 -17.04
N SER A 16 1.22 12.33 -17.32
CA SER A 16 1.04 11.81 -18.68
C SER A 16 -0.31 12.17 -19.30
N GLN A 17 -1.32 12.49 -18.48
CA GLN A 17 -2.64 12.99 -18.91
C GLN A 17 -2.70 14.51 -18.98
N GLY A 18 -1.60 15.22 -18.68
CA GLY A 18 -1.52 16.69 -18.70
C GLY A 18 -1.80 17.36 -17.35
N VAL A 19 -2.03 16.60 -16.29
CA VAL A 19 -2.20 17.12 -14.93
C VAL A 19 -0.83 17.26 -14.27
N ASP A 20 -0.28 18.48 -14.30
CA ASP A 20 1.03 18.80 -13.71
C ASP A 20 0.85 19.58 -12.41
N PHE A 21 1.26 18.97 -11.28
CA PHE A 21 1.15 19.55 -9.95
C PHE A 21 1.87 20.90 -9.79
N LYS A 22 2.82 21.25 -10.69
CA LYS A 22 3.42 22.60 -10.68
C LYS A 22 2.39 23.72 -10.92
N TYR A 23 1.27 23.39 -11.59
CA TYR A 23 0.13 24.30 -11.80
C TYR A 23 -0.98 24.10 -10.76
N LEU A 24 -0.78 23.18 -9.80
CA LEU A 24 -1.68 22.91 -8.70
C LEU A 24 -1.01 23.15 -7.34
N PRO A 25 -0.44 24.35 -7.10
CA PRO A 25 0.39 24.62 -5.92
C PRO A 25 -0.38 24.53 -4.60
N ASN A 26 -1.71 24.67 -4.64
CA ASN A 26 -2.57 24.59 -3.47
C ASN A 26 -2.99 23.15 -3.12
N ILE A 27 -2.60 22.15 -3.90
CA ILE A 27 -2.87 20.73 -3.62
C ILE A 27 -1.59 20.08 -3.11
N LYS A 28 -1.69 19.39 -1.96
CA LYS A 28 -0.60 18.57 -1.41
C LYS A 28 -1.12 17.20 -1.03
N TYR A 29 -0.19 16.26 -0.91
CA TYR A 29 -0.49 14.93 -0.43
C TYR A 29 -0.37 14.88 1.10
N ASN A 30 -1.41 14.39 1.77
CA ASN A 30 -1.43 14.12 3.20
C ASN A 30 -1.10 12.64 3.42
N GLU A 31 0.06 12.36 4.02
CA GLU A 31 0.52 10.99 4.26
C GLU A 31 -0.27 10.27 5.35
N LEU A 32 -0.84 11.00 6.31
CA LEU A 32 -1.63 10.43 7.40
C LEU A 32 -2.99 9.98 6.89
N GLU A 33 -3.66 10.85 6.13
CA GLU A 33 -4.98 10.60 5.55
C GLU A 33 -4.90 9.82 4.23
N ASN A 34 -3.69 9.59 3.72
CA ASN A 34 -3.44 8.85 2.48
C ASN A 34 -4.26 9.42 1.29
N ALA A 35 -4.38 10.75 1.23
CA ALA A 35 -5.21 11.47 0.29
C ALA A 35 -4.59 12.83 -0.07
N TYR A 36 -5.05 13.44 -1.17
CA TYR A 36 -4.71 14.82 -1.49
C TYR A 36 -5.63 15.78 -0.73
N GLU A 37 -5.09 16.93 -0.32
CA GLU A 37 -5.85 18.00 0.36
C GLU A 37 -5.45 19.38 -0.15
N LEU A 38 -6.33 20.36 0.07
CA LEU A 38 -5.99 21.77 -0.13
C LEU A 38 -5.11 22.28 1.02
N ILE A 39 -4.12 23.11 0.71
CA ILE A 39 -3.34 23.83 1.72
C ILE A 39 -4.23 24.91 2.36
N GLU A 40 -4.94 25.68 1.53
CA GLU A 40 -5.95 26.65 1.94
C GLU A 40 -7.22 26.47 1.12
N TRP A 41 -8.38 26.82 1.69
CA TRP A 41 -9.65 26.69 0.96
C TRP A 41 -9.65 27.57 -0.29
N ASP A 42 -9.91 26.93 -1.44
CA ASP A 42 -9.97 27.58 -2.73
C ASP A 42 -10.97 26.82 -3.61
N GLU A 43 -11.99 27.52 -4.07
CA GLU A 43 -13.07 26.95 -4.89
C GLU A 43 -12.55 26.47 -6.25
N GLU A 44 -11.56 27.16 -6.84
CA GLU A 44 -11.01 26.81 -8.16
C GLU A 44 -10.23 25.49 -8.11
N TYR A 45 -9.49 25.24 -7.03
CA TYR A 45 -8.75 23.98 -6.86
C TYR A 45 -9.62 22.83 -6.32
N SER A 46 -10.84 23.11 -5.86
CA SER A 46 -11.72 22.08 -5.28
C SER A 46 -12.15 21.02 -6.32
N GLU A 47 -12.37 21.42 -7.57
CA GLU A 47 -12.72 20.51 -8.65
C GLU A 47 -11.53 19.61 -9.01
N ALA A 48 -10.36 20.20 -9.25
CA ALA A 48 -9.12 19.46 -9.52
C ALA A 48 -8.75 18.49 -8.39
N LEU A 49 -8.95 18.90 -7.14
CA LEU A 49 -8.73 18.05 -5.98
C LEU A 49 -9.66 16.83 -5.98
N ASN A 50 -10.94 17.03 -6.26
CA ASN A 50 -11.93 15.95 -6.31
C ASN A 50 -11.59 14.94 -7.41
N GLU A 51 -11.17 15.40 -8.59
CA GLU A 51 -10.76 14.52 -9.69
C GLU A 51 -9.51 13.70 -9.32
N ILE A 52 -8.49 14.34 -8.75
CA ILE A 52 -7.26 13.69 -8.31
C ILE A 52 -7.55 12.63 -7.25
N ASN A 53 -8.36 12.96 -6.24
CA ASN A 53 -8.73 12.01 -5.19
C ASN A 53 -9.62 10.88 -5.71
N SER A 54 -10.53 11.14 -6.66
CA SER A 54 -11.33 10.09 -7.30
C SER A 54 -10.46 9.08 -8.05
N SER A 55 -9.48 9.57 -8.81
CA SER A 55 -8.47 8.74 -9.49
C SER A 55 -7.62 7.96 -8.49
N TRP A 56 -7.18 8.60 -7.41
CA TRP A 56 -6.36 7.97 -6.37
C TRP A 56 -7.13 6.85 -5.65
N CYS A 57 -8.38 7.08 -5.26
CA CYS A 57 -9.23 6.04 -4.67
C CYS A 57 -9.42 4.84 -5.62
N THR A 58 -9.62 5.12 -6.93
CA THR A 58 -9.74 4.06 -7.94
C THR A 58 -8.45 3.24 -8.05
N TRP A 59 -7.29 3.92 -8.08
CA TRP A 59 -5.98 3.29 -8.10
C TRP A 59 -5.79 2.36 -6.90
N GLN A 60 -6.12 2.83 -5.69
CA GLN A 60 -6.02 2.04 -4.47
C GLN A 60 -6.95 0.83 -4.48
N ALA A 61 -8.20 1.00 -4.91
CA ALA A 61 -9.16 -0.10 -4.99
C ALA A 61 -8.70 -1.22 -5.96
N VAL A 62 -8.18 -0.84 -7.13
CA VAL A 62 -7.65 -1.81 -8.11
C VAL A 62 -6.39 -2.49 -7.57
N LYS A 63 -5.52 -1.75 -6.88
CA LYS A 63 -4.30 -2.28 -6.29
C LYS A 63 -4.58 -3.28 -5.15
N ALA A 64 -5.60 -3.03 -4.34
CA ALA A 64 -6.06 -3.98 -3.33
C ALA A 64 -6.53 -5.31 -3.96
N GLN A 65 -7.07 -5.26 -5.18
CA GLN A 65 -7.48 -6.43 -5.95
C GLN A 65 -6.38 -7.03 -6.83
N ALA A 66 -5.18 -6.43 -6.86
CA ALA A 66 -4.09 -6.91 -7.72
C ALA A 66 -3.46 -8.23 -7.22
N VAL A 67 -3.81 -8.67 -6.01
CA VAL A 67 -3.47 -10.01 -5.51
C VAL A 67 -4.63 -10.93 -5.89
N PRO A 68 -4.41 -11.93 -6.78
CA PRO A 68 -5.48 -12.83 -7.17
C PRO A 68 -6.03 -13.62 -5.97
N GLU A 69 -7.28 -14.03 -6.04
CA GLU A 69 -7.90 -14.86 -5.01
C GLU A 69 -7.08 -16.14 -4.78
N GLY A 70 -6.81 -16.46 -3.51
CA GLY A 70 -5.96 -17.58 -3.11
C GLY A 70 -4.44 -17.31 -3.14
N TYR A 71 -4.02 -16.09 -3.49
CA TYR A 71 -2.64 -15.64 -3.41
C TYR A 71 -2.45 -14.64 -2.26
N VAL A 72 -1.22 -14.57 -1.77
CA VAL A 72 -0.83 -13.66 -0.69
C VAL A 72 0.49 -12.98 -1.05
N LEU A 73 0.61 -11.68 -0.78
CA LEU A 73 1.87 -10.96 -0.93
C LEU A 73 2.80 -11.26 0.25
N MET A 74 4.02 -11.68 -0.07
CA MET A 74 5.05 -11.99 0.91
C MET A 74 6.23 -11.03 0.78
N PRO A 75 6.79 -10.52 1.89
CA PRO A 75 7.99 -9.71 1.82
C PRO A 75 9.16 -10.56 1.31
N ILE A 76 9.99 -9.99 0.43
CA ILE A 76 11.16 -10.67 -0.17
C ILE A 76 12.16 -11.08 0.93
N LYS A 77 12.28 -10.26 1.97
CA LYS A 77 13.07 -10.57 3.16
C LYS A 77 12.14 -10.77 4.35
N PRO A 78 12.42 -11.75 5.22
CA PRO A 78 11.67 -11.98 6.44
C PRO A 78 11.64 -10.76 7.35
N THR A 79 10.50 -10.49 7.98
CA THR A 79 10.47 -9.58 9.13
C THR A 79 10.94 -10.30 10.40
N GLU A 80 11.40 -9.54 11.38
CA GLU A 80 11.84 -10.08 12.67
C GLU A 80 10.71 -10.86 13.36
N THR A 81 9.47 -10.34 13.32
CA THR A 81 8.28 -11.03 13.84
C THR A 81 8.10 -12.41 13.21
N MET A 82 8.24 -12.51 11.89
CA MET A 82 8.10 -13.79 11.20
C MET A 82 9.24 -14.76 11.56
N VAL A 83 10.47 -14.27 11.69
CA VAL A 83 11.61 -15.09 12.15
C VAL A 83 11.36 -15.61 13.56
N MET A 84 10.87 -14.76 14.47
CA MET A 84 10.56 -15.15 15.84
C MET A 84 9.40 -16.15 15.92
N ALA A 85 8.40 -16.04 15.05
CA ALA A 85 7.31 -17.02 14.97
C ALA A 85 7.83 -18.42 14.61
N VAL A 86 8.73 -18.53 13.62
CA VAL A 86 9.38 -19.80 13.26
C VAL A 86 10.17 -20.37 14.44
N VAL A 87 11.00 -19.54 15.08
CA VAL A 87 11.85 -19.97 16.20
C VAL A 87 10.99 -20.52 17.34
N LYS A 88 9.83 -19.93 17.60
CA LYS A 88 8.87 -20.38 18.61
C LYS A 88 8.19 -21.69 18.23
N GLU A 89 7.85 -21.90 16.96
CA GLU A 89 7.17 -23.12 16.49
C GLU A 89 8.11 -24.34 16.43
N HIS A 90 9.43 -24.13 16.33
CA HIS A 90 10.41 -25.20 16.11
C HIS A 90 11.41 -25.44 17.25
N GLU A 91 11.14 -24.95 18.47
CA GLU A 91 11.89 -25.14 19.75
C GLU A 91 13.21 -25.97 19.68
N GLY A 92 14.23 -25.47 18.97
CA GLY A 92 15.58 -26.05 18.98
C GLY A 92 15.91 -27.12 17.94
N ASP A 93 15.01 -27.49 17.03
CA ASP A 93 15.33 -28.41 15.92
C ASP A 93 16.05 -27.70 14.74
N ALA A 94 16.90 -28.45 14.04
CA ALA A 94 17.75 -27.93 12.97
C ALA A 94 16.96 -27.16 11.91
N PHE A 95 17.42 -25.93 11.67
CA PHE A 95 16.84 -24.91 10.81
C PHE A 95 16.71 -25.42 9.35
N LEU A 96 15.53 -25.90 8.96
CA LEU A 96 15.25 -26.21 7.56
C LEU A 96 14.68 -24.96 6.89
N PRO A 97 15.24 -24.46 5.78
CA PRO A 97 14.70 -23.30 5.05
C PRO A 97 13.19 -23.40 4.72
N TYR A 98 12.65 -24.62 4.66
CA TYR A 98 11.23 -24.91 4.46
C TYR A 98 10.32 -24.58 5.66
N SER A 99 10.80 -24.65 6.91
CA SER A 99 9.97 -24.30 8.08
C SER A 99 9.70 -22.81 8.16
N LEU A 100 10.64 -21.98 7.68
CA LEU A 100 10.38 -20.56 7.51
C LEU A 100 9.28 -20.33 6.48
N TYR A 101 9.29 -21.07 5.36
CA TYR A 101 8.30 -20.93 4.30
C TYR A 101 6.87 -21.22 4.78
N ASP A 102 6.66 -22.28 5.57
CA ASP A 102 5.33 -22.63 6.08
C ASP A 102 4.81 -21.59 7.10
N ALA A 103 5.66 -21.14 8.02
CA ALA A 103 5.31 -20.07 8.96
C ALA A 103 5.05 -18.74 8.24
N TYR A 104 5.83 -18.42 7.18
CA TYR A 104 5.62 -17.22 6.39
C TYR A 104 4.29 -17.26 5.65
N VAL A 105 3.95 -18.37 5.01
CA VAL A 105 2.68 -18.53 4.28
C VAL A 105 1.51 -18.43 5.25
N LYS A 106 1.58 -19.09 6.41
CA LYS A 106 0.53 -18.99 7.44
C LYS A 106 0.34 -17.57 7.95
N GLN A 107 1.42 -16.86 8.29
CA GLN A 107 1.33 -15.48 8.77
C GLN A 107 0.75 -14.55 7.71
N ALA A 108 1.22 -14.67 6.47
CA ALA A 108 0.75 -13.83 5.38
C ALA A 108 -0.73 -14.14 5.02
N MET A 109 -1.16 -15.41 5.16
CA MET A 109 -2.58 -15.78 5.01
C MET A 109 -3.47 -15.18 6.12
N ILE A 110 -2.96 -15.10 7.36
CA ILE A 110 -3.67 -14.44 8.47
C ILE A 110 -3.81 -12.95 8.19
N GLU A 111 -2.73 -12.27 7.81
CA GLU A 111 -2.73 -10.84 7.45
C GLU A 111 -3.64 -10.52 6.25
N ALA A 112 -3.81 -11.47 5.32
CA ALA A 112 -4.72 -11.33 4.18
C ALA A 112 -6.19 -11.65 4.53
N GLN A 113 -6.46 -12.36 5.64
CA GLN A 113 -7.80 -12.69 6.13
C GLN A 113 -8.35 -11.69 7.14
N GLU A 114 -7.49 -10.93 7.81
CA GLU A 114 -7.94 -9.78 8.57
C GLU A 114 -8.54 -8.77 7.59
N PRO A 115 -9.82 -8.35 7.74
CA PRO A 115 -10.28 -7.18 7.01
C PRO A 115 -9.29 -6.06 7.34
N ALA A 116 -8.91 -5.27 6.33
CA ALA A 116 -8.30 -3.97 6.57
C ALA A 116 -9.35 -3.12 7.30
N ASN A 117 -9.49 -3.35 8.60
CA ASN A 117 -10.46 -2.68 9.45
C ASN A 117 -9.93 -1.27 9.69
N ASP A 118 -10.67 -0.33 9.10
CA ASP A 118 -10.81 1.11 9.35
C ASP A 118 -9.53 1.93 9.63
#